data_AF-A0A2V6UBP1-F1
#
_entry.id   AF-A0A2V6UBP1-F1
#
_cell.length_a   1.000
_cell.length_b   1.000
_cell.length_c   1.000
_cell.angle_alpha   90.00
_cell.angle_beta   90.00
_cell.angle_gamma   90.00
#
_symmetry.space_group_name_H-M   'P 1'
#
loop_
_entity.id
_entity.type
_entity.pdbx_description
1 polymer ?
#
loop_
_entity_poly.entity_id
_entity_poly.type
_entity_poly.pdbx_seq_one_letter_code
_entity_poly.pdbx_strand_id
1 'polypeptide(L)'
;MTERPIVRYPDPALQVLDPAFARLRIGNAGVERLATGFRWAEGPVWFGDRRQLLWSDIPNNRIMRWDEETGAVSVFRRPSNNANGNTRDRQGRLVTCEHEARRVTRTEYDGAITVICDRFDTKRLNSPNDVVVKSDDSVWFTDPPFGILSNYEGHKATPELPTNVHRVDRAGRASVVTGDVPRPNGLAFSPDESRLYVVASGDSPRTIRVFDVVGNGTALANGRVFVDCGQGVPDGFRCDTDGNLWCGWGGGEGHDGVVVFTPDGTMV
;
A
#
# COMPACT_ATOMS: atom_id res chain seq x y z
N MET A 1 1.00 -32.90 -1.02
CA MET A 1 0.42 -31.85 -1.87
C MET A 1 -1.05 -32.18 -2.00
N THR A 2 -1.95 -31.41 -1.39
CA THR A 2 -3.38 -31.53 -1.68
C THR A 2 -3.60 -31.08 -3.13
N GLU A 3 -4.12 -31.95 -3.98
CA GLU A 3 -4.43 -31.62 -5.38
C GLU A 3 -5.28 -30.35 -5.44
N ARG A 4 -4.82 -29.37 -6.22
CA ARG A 4 -5.62 -28.20 -6.51
C ARG A 4 -6.73 -28.62 -7.49
N PRO A 5 -7.99 -28.21 -7.27
CA PRO A 5 -9.04 -28.43 -8.26
C PRO A 5 -8.66 -27.77 -9.59
N ILE A 6 -9.07 -28.40 -10.70
CA ILE A 6 -8.86 -27.85 -12.04
C ILE A 6 -9.59 -26.50 -12.14
N VAL A 7 -8.85 -25.43 -12.41
CA VAL A 7 -9.42 -24.11 -12.72
C VAL A 7 -9.78 -24.07 -14.21
N ARG A 8 -11.05 -23.81 -14.53
CA ARG A 8 -11.47 -23.53 -15.91
C ARG A 8 -11.28 -22.05 -16.20
N TYR A 9 -10.83 -21.72 -17.40
CA TYR A 9 -10.66 -20.34 -17.85
C TYR A 9 -11.87 -19.84 -18.65
N PRO A 10 -12.26 -18.55 -18.54
CA PRO A 10 -11.72 -17.58 -17.57
C PRO A 10 -12.01 -18.02 -16.13
N ASP A 11 -11.05 -17.76 -15.23
CA ASP A 11 -11.19 -18.11 -13.81
C ASP A 11 -12.46 -17.44 -13.24
N PRO A 12 -13.39 -18.17 -12.60
CA PRO A 12 -14.61 -17.59 -12.05
C PRO A 12 -14.37 -16.52 -10.97
N ALA A 13 -13.18 -16.45 -10.39
CA ALA A 13 -12.78 -15.36 -9.51
C ALA A 13 -12.59 -14.02 -10.25
N LEU A 14 -12.43 -14.03 -11.58
CA LEU A 14 -12.30 -12.83 -12.41
C LEU A 14 -13.66 -12.41 -12.95
N GLN A 15 -14.17 -11.29 -12.45
CA GLN A 15 -15.40 -10.68 -12.94
C GLN A 15 -15.04 -9.55 -13.91
N VAL A 16 -15.59 -9.59 -15.12
CA VAL A 16 -15.42 -8.52 -16.13
C VAL A 16 -16.64 -7.61 -16.05
N LEU A 17 -16.45 -6.38 -15.56
CA LEU A 17 -17.55 -5.42 -15.41
C LEU A 17 -17.70 -4.55 -16.66
N ASP A 18 -16.57 -4.24 -17.31
CA ASP A 18 -16.52 -3.52 -18.58
C ASP A 18 -15.60 -4.24 -19.60
N PRO A 19 -15.94 -4.26 -20.91
CA PRO A 19 -15.08 -4.82 -21.95
C PRO A 19 -13.65 -4.26 -21.98
N ALA A 20 -13.43 -3.03 -21.51
CA ALA A 20 -12.11 -2.41 -21.40
C ALA A 20 -11.16 -3.19 -20.49
N PHE A 21 -11.65 -3.98 -19.52
CA PHE A 21 -10.81 -4.84 -18.69
C PHE A 21 -10.15 -5.99 -19.47
N ALA A 22 -10.70 -6.37 -20.63
CA ALA A 22 -10.16 -7.47 -21.43
C ALA A 22 -8.70 -7.25 -21.85
N ARG A 23 -8.26 -5.99 -22.05
CA ARG A 23 -6.87 -5.65 -22.38
C ARG A 23 -5.90 -5.74 -21.20
N LEU A 24 -6.43 -5.75 -19.97
CA LEU A 24 -5.67 -5.71 -18.72
C LEU A 24 -5.39 -7.11 -18.16
N ARG A 25 -5.98 -8.15 -18.74
CA ARG A 25 -5.81 -9.53 -18.30
C ARG A 25 -5.23 -10.42 -19.38
N ILE A 26 -4.48 -11.43 -18.94
CA ILE A 26 -4.13 -12.56 -19.79
C ILE A 26 -5.30 -13.56 -19.73
N GLY A 27 -5.81 -14.01 -20.87
CA GLY A 27 -7.05 -14.80 -20.94
C GLY A 27 -7.05 -16.10 -20.12
N ASN A 28 -5.86 -16.70 -19.95
CA ASN A 28 -5.61 -17.91 -19.16
C ASN A 28 -4.89 -17.62 -17.83
N ALA A 29 -4.92 -16.37 -17.33
CA ALA A 29 -4.55 -16.08 -15.95
C ALA A 29 -5.67 -16.50 -14.99
N GLY A 30 -5.28 -16.90 -13.78
CA GLY A 30 -6.18 -17.24 -12.69
C GLY A 30 -5.65 -16.74 -11.35
N VAL A 31 -6.51 -16.71 -10.34
CA VAL A 31 -6.16 -16.28 -8.99
C VAL A 31 -5.62 -17.46 -8.20
N GLU A 32 -4.39 -17.34 -7.72
CA GLU A 32 -3.75 -18.37 -6.92
C GLU A 32 -3.64 -17.95 -5.45
N ARG A 33 -4.13 -18.81 -4.55
CA ARG A 33 -3.87 -18.66 -3.12
C ARG A 33 -2.50 -19.24 -2.76
N LEU A 34 -1.55 -18.34 -2.51
CA LEU A 34 -0.19 -18.71 -2.12
C LEU A 34 -0.09 -19.25 -0.68
N ALA A 35 -0.87 -18.69 0.25
CA ALA A 35 -0.75 -19.01 1.68
C ALA A 35 -2.02 -18.71 2.49
N THR A 36 -2.09 -19.23 3.72
CA THR A 36 -3.11 -18.94 4.75
C THR A 36 -2.44 -18.85 6.13
N GLY A 37 -3.22 -18.52 7.17
CA GLY A 37 -2.74 -18.53 8.57
C GLY A 37 -2.19 -17.19 9.07
N PHE A 38 -2.58 -16.09 8.42
CA PHE A 38 -2.27 -14.72 8.85
C PHE A 38 -3.43 -14.14 9.67
N ARG A 39 -3.15 -13.15 10.51
CA ARG A 39 -4.19 -12.42 11.24
C ARG A 39 -4.71 -11.22 10.47
N TRP A 40 -3.80 -10.48 9.85
CA TRP A 40 -4.12 -9.39 8.93
C TRP A 40 -2.93 -9.20 7.99
N ALA A 41 -3.10 -9.63 6.73
CA ALA A 41 -2.04 -9.59 5.73
C ALA A 41 -2.12 -8.28 4.94
N GLU A 42 -1.01 -7.56 4.87
CA GLU A 42 -0.98 -6.18 4.36
C GLU A 42 0.34 -5.85 3.63
N GLY A 43 0.34 -4.73 2.92
CA GLY A 43 1.56 -4.14 2.36
C GLY A 43 2.41 -5.07 1.49
N PRO A 44 1.84 -5.75 0.46
CA PRO A 44 2.63 -6.60 -0.42
C PRO A 44 3.61 -5.79 -1.29
N VAL A 45 4.80 -6.33 -1.50
CA VAL A 45 5.84 -5.75 -2.38
C VAL A 45 6.64 -6.84 -3.09
N TRP A 46 6.79 -6.69 -4.41
CA TRP A 46 7.52 -7.62 -5.27
C TRP A 46 8.99 -7.19 -5.43
N PHE A 47 9.90 -8.16 -5.27
CA PHE A 47 11.33 -8.02 -5.58
C PHE A 47 11.68 -8.94 -6.76
N GLY A 48 11.54 -8.42 -7.98
CA GLY A 48 11.76 -9.21 -9.21
C GLY A 48 13.20 -9.68 -9.40
N ASP A 49 14.17 -8.92 -8.91
CA ASP A 49 15.59 -9.29 -8.88
C ASP A 49 15.90 -10.47 -7.95
N ARG A 50 14.99 -10.78 -7.03
CA ARG A 50 15.08 -11.90 -6.07
C ARG A 50 13.95 -12.91 -6.23
N ARG A 51 13.08 -12.72 -7.23
CA ARG A 51 11.89 -13.54 -7.49
C ARG A 51 11.08 -13.85 -6.22
N GLN A 52 10.83 -12.83 -5.40
CA GLN A 52 10.12 -13.00 -4.13
C GLN A 52 9.08 -11.91 -3.88
N LEU A 53 7.96 -12.31 -3.28
CA LEU A 53 6.93 -11.41 -2.75
C LEU A 53 7.13 -11.30 -1.24
N LEU A 54 7.18 -10.07 -0.71
CA LEU A 54 7.12 -9.82 0.72
C LEU A 54 5.77 -9.20 1.08
N TRP A 55 5.26 -9.47 2.27
CA TRP A 55 4.08 -8.81 2.83
C TRP A 55 4.12 -8.85 4.36
N SER A 56 3.38 -7.97 5.00
CA SER A 56 3.28 -7.90 6.44
C SER A 56 2.15 -8.78 6.97
N ASP A 57 2.35 -9.40 8.14
CA ASP A 57 1.28 -10.01 8.95
C ASP A 57 1.23 -9.24 10.27
N ILE A 58 0.54 -8.09 10.24
CA ILE A 58 0.72 -7.00 11.20
C ILE A 58 0.56 -7.49 12.65
N PRO A 59 -0.53 -8.18 13.05
CA PRO A 59 -0.74 -8.55 14.45
C PRO A 59 0.18 -9.66 14.95
N ASN A 60 0.79 -10.44 14.04
CA ASN A 60 1.78 -11.46 14.38
C ASN A 60 3.22 -10.90 14.41
N ASN A 61 3.39 -9.59 14.20
CA ASN A 61 4.64 -8.85 14.28
C ASN A 61 5.76 -9.48 13.43
N ARG A 62 5.45 -9.77 12.16
CA ARG A 62 6.37 -10.37 11.20
C ARG A 62 6.15 -9.86 9.77
N ILE A 63 7.21 -9.87 8.99
CA ILE A 63 7.16 -9.78 7.52
C ILE A 63 7.32 -11.20 6.99
N MET A 64 6.46 -11.58 6.05
CA MET A 64 6.43 -12.85 5.36
C MET A 64 7.10 -12.75 3.99
N ARG A 65 7.48 -13.90 3.44
CA ARG A 65 8.06 -14.05 2.11
C ARG A 65 7.45 -15.25 1.41
N TRP A 66 7.13 -15.08 0.13
CA TRP A 66 6.92 -16.15 -0.83
C TRP A 66 8.05 -16.11 -1.85
N ASP A 67 8.68 -17.26 -2.04
CA ASP A 67 9.74 -17.48 -3.01
C ASP A 67 9.13 -18.12 -4.26
N GLU A 68 9.23 -17.45 -5.40
CA GLU A 68 8.57 -17.87 -6.65
C GLU A 68 9.20 -19.15 -7.23
N GLU A 69 10.51 -19.37 -7.02
CA GLU A 69 11.22 -20.51 -7.60
C GLU A 69 10.90 -21.82 -6.89
N THR A 70 10.75 -21.77 -5.57
CA THR A 70 10.49 -22.95 -4.73
C THR A 70 9.03 -23.09 -4.33
N GLY A 71 8.23 -22.02 -4.46
CA GLY A 71 6.88 -21.92 -3.93
C GLY A 71 6.83 -21.81 -2.40
N ALA A 72 7.97 -21.69 -1.72
CA ALA A 72 8.05 -21.72 -0.27
C ALA A 72 7.55 -20.42 0.36
N VAL A 73 6.74 -20.54 1.41
CA VAL A 73 6.30 -19.42 2.25
C VAL A 73 7.06 -19.48 3.57
N SER A 74 7.76 -18.41 3.92
CA SER A 74 8.62 -18.33 5.12
C SER A 74 8.55 -16.96 5.78
N VAL A 75 9.01 -16.86 7.03
CA VAL A 75 9.17 -15.57 7.70
C VAL A 75 10.43 -14.88 7.16
N PHE A 76 10.28 -13.64 6.70
CA PHE A 76 11.40 -12.79 6.28
C PHE A 76 12.03 -12.05 7.47
N ARG A 77 11.20 -11.49 8.36
CA ARG A 77 11.64 -10.75 9.55
C ARG A 77 10.68 -10.95 10.72
N ARG A 78 11.23 -11.18 11.91
CA ARG A 78 10.49 -11.21 13.18
C ARG A 78 11.43 -10.87 14.36
N PRO A 79 11.09 -9.92 15.25
CA PRO A 79 9.95 -9.01 15.17
C PRO A 79 10.07 -8.02 14.00
N SER A 80 8.96 -7.50 13.51
CA SER A 80 8.91 -6.49 12.44
C SER A 80 8.46 -5.09 12.90
N ASN A 81 8.28 -4.89 14.21
CA ASN A 81 7.65 -3.70 14.80
C ASN A 81 6.24 -3.43 14.24
N ASN A 82 5.43 -4.49 14.10
CA ASN A 82 4.12 -4.45 13.45
C ASN A 82 4.20 -3.71 12.10
N ALA A 83 5.16 -4.13 11.26
CA ALA A 83 5.27 -3.64 9.89
C ALA A 83 3.91 -3.71 9.18
N ASN A 84 3.59 -2.70 8.39
CA ASN A 84 2.38 -2.60 7.58
C ASN A 84 2.77 -2.45 6.09
N GLY A 85 2.58 -1.27 5.49
CA GLY A 85 2.87 -1.00 4.10
C GLY A 85 4.35 -1.14 3.77
N ASN A 86 4.62 -1.69 2.59
CA ASN A 86 5.96 -1.88 2.07
C ASN A 86 6.06 -1.38 0.63
N THR A 87 7.23 -0.88 0.28
CA THR A 87 7.59 -0.58 -1.11
C THR A 87 9.06 -0.84 -1.37
N ARG A 88 9.43 -0.92 -2.65
CA ARG A 88 10.82 -1.09 -3.09
C ARG A 88 11.33 0.28 -3.52
N ASP A 89 12.42 0.73 -2.92
CA ASP A 89 13.07 1.95 -3.41
C ASP A 89 13.74 1.72 -4.77
N ARG A 90 14.21 2.79 -5.39
CA ARG A 90 14.79 2.73 -6.73
C ARG A 90 16.17 2.06 -6.76
N GLN A 91 16.77 1.81 -5.60
CA GLN A 91 18.02 1.06 -5.44
C GLN A 91 17.78 -0.42 -5.10
N GLY A 92 16.52 -0.86 -5.00
CA GLY A 92 16.17 -2.24 -4.71
C GLY A 92 16.22 -2.63 -3.24
N ARG A 93 16.03 -1.66 -2.35
CA ARG A 93 15.91 -1.88 -0.91
C ARG A 93 14.45 -1.82 -0.48
N LEU A 94 14.15 -2.47 0.63
CA LEU A 94 12.82 -2.49 1.23
C LEU A 94 12.61 -1.23 2.07
N VAL A 95 11.56 -0.47 1.79
CA VAL A 95 11.05 0.60 2.63
C VAL A 95 9.77 0.12 3.31
N THR A 96 9.67 0.30 4.62
CA THR A 96 8.60 -0.27 5.44
C THR A 96 8.02 0.78 6.39
N CYS A 97 6.70 0.80 6.49
CA CYS A 97 5.96 1.48 7.54
C CYS A 97 5.88 0.57 8.78
N GLU A 98 6.29 1.06 9.96
CA GLU A 98 6.26 0.31 11.22
C GLU A 98 5.27 0.95 12.20
N HIS A 99 4.16 0.27 12.51
CA HIS A 99 3.15 0.76 13.45
C HIS A 99 3.70 0.84 14.88
N GLU A 100 4.35 -0.23 15.37
CA GLU A 100 4.78 -0.34 16.78
C GLU A 100 5.81 0.74 17.13
N ALA A 101 6.81 0.90 16.25
CA ALA A 101 7.88 1.87 16.43
C ALA A 101 7.47 3.30 16.02
N ARG A 102 6.35 3.45 15.29
CA ARG A 102 5.82 4.73 14.76
C ARG A 102 6.84 5.42 13.85
N ARG A 103 7.32 4.69 12.84
CA ARG A 103 8.39 5.15 11.93
C ARG A 103 8.33 4.53 10.55
N VAL A 104 8.98 5.16 9.59
CA VAL A 104 9.30 4.60 8.28
C VAL A 104 10.78 4.23 8.26
N THR A 105 11.09 3.02 7.81
CA THR A 105 12.44 2.48 7.79
C THR A 105 12.84 1.98 6.42
N ARG A 106 14.15 1.82 6.21
CA ARG A 106 14.76 1.19 5.05
C ARG A 106 15.62 0.03 5.50
N THR A 107 15.49 -1.10 4.83
CA THR A 107 16.38 -2.26 5.00
C THR A 107 17.53 -2.14 4.01
N GLU A 108 18.73 -1.89 4.52
CA GLU A 108 19.94 -1.82 3.71
C GLU A 108 20.36 -3.20 3.20
N TYR A 109 21.32 -3.23 2.27
CA TYR A 109 21.74 -4.48 1.61
C TYR A 109 22.33 -5.53 2.56
N ASP A 110 22.98 -5.08 3.63
CA ASP A 110 23.52 -5.93 4.69
C ASP A 110 22.45 -6.37 5.72
N GLY A 111 21.21 -5.93 5.53
CA GLY A 111 20.09 -6.19 6.43
C GLY A 111 19.93 -5.18 7.57
N ALA A 112 20.82 -4.19 7.69
CA ALA A 112 20.69 -3.13 8.68
C ALA A 112 19.42 -2.30 8.45
N ILE A 113 18.85 -1.75 9.53
CA ILE A 113 17.64 -0.92 9.47
C ILE A 113 18.02 0.54 9.68
N THR A 114 17.83 1.35 8.64
CA THR A 114 17.96 2.80 8.69
C THR A 114 16.60 3.44 8.90
N VAL A 115 16.50 4.41 9.82
CA VAL A 115 15.27 5.19 9.99
C VAL A 115 15.23 6.29 8.92
N ILE A 116 14.14 6.32 8.14
CA ILE A 116 13.85 7.41 7.19
C ILE A 116 13.16 8.56 7.92
N CYS A 117 12.17 8.25 8.76
CA CYS A 117 11.43 9.24 9.54
C CYS A 117 10.74 8.58 10.72
N ASP A 118 10.91 9.11 11.94
CA ASP A 118 10.19 8.68 13.16
C ASP A 118 9.50 9.86 13.87
N ARG A 119 9.74 11.08 13.41
CA ARG A 119 9.21 12.33 13.96
C ARG A 119 8.94 13.36 12.86
N PHE A 120 7.95 14.20 13.10
CA PHE A 120 7.77 15.46 12.39
C PHE A 120 7.91 16.60 13.40
N ASP A 121 8.89 17.47 13.15
CA ASP A 121 9.42 18.40 14.16
C ASP A 121 9.84 17.66 15.44
N THR A 122 9.17 17.94 16.57
CA THR A 122 9.44 17.29 17.86
C THR A 122 8.49 16.12 18.17
N LYS A 123 7.44 15.96 17.38
CA LYS A 123 6.33 15.03 17.65
C LYS A 123 6.54 13.70 16.95
N ARG A 124 6.14 12.61 17.59
CA ARG A 124 6.17 11.27 16.96
C ARG A 124 5.10 11.17 15.88
N LEU A 125 5.41 10.47 14.79
CA LEU A 125 4.43 10.02 13.81
C LEU A 125 3.31 9.24 14.49
N ASN A 126 2.10 9.19 13.94
CA ASN A 126 1.00 8.39 14.49
C ASN A 126 1.31 6.90 14.38
N SER A 127 1.18 6.35 13.18
CA SER A 127 1.48 4.98 12.80
C SER A 127 1.47 4.93 11.27
N PRO A 128 2.64 5.17 10.62
CA PRO A 128 2.72 5.16 9.16
C PRO A 128 2.08 3.90 8.59
N ASN A 129 1.27 4.02 7.54
CA ASN A 129 0.43 2.92 7.07
C ASN A 129 0.88 2.37 5.71
N ASP A 130 0.78 3.15 4.63
CA ASP A 130 1.34 2.78 3.31
C ASP A 130 2.39 3.80 2.84
N VAL A 131 3.25 3.38 1.91
CA VAL A 131 4.43 4.13 1.46
C VAL A 131 4.70 3.92 -0.03
N VAL A 132 5.13 4.98 -0.71
CA VAL A 132 5.60 4.96 -2.11
C VAL A 132 6.90 5.76 -2.24
N VAL A 133 7.80 5.31 -3.11
CA VAL A 133 9.03 6.03 -3.46
C VAL A 133 8.89 6.62 -4.85
N LYS A 134 9.06 7.93 -4.97
CA LYS A 134 8.97 8.68 -6.23
C LYS A 134 10.29 8.58 -7.03
N SER A 135 10.27 8.90 -8.32
CA SER A 135 11.42 8.90 -9.23
C SER A 135 12.60 9.76 -8.77
N ASP A 136 12.35 10.77 -7.93
CA ASP A 136 13.36 11.63 -7.29
C ASP A 136 13.90 11.06 -5.96
N ASP A 137 13.65 9.77 -5.68
CA ASP A 137 13.92 9.06 -4.43
C ASP A 137 13.28 9.67 -3.17
N SER A 138 12.35 10.62 -3.30
CA SER A 138 11.59 11.06 -2.15
C SER A 138 10.61 9.97 -1.70
N VAL A 139 10.47 9.83 -0.38
CA VAL A 139 9.61 8.84 0.25
C VAL A 139 8.33 9.52 0.69
N TRP A 140 7.19 9.04 0.20
CA TRP A 140 5.87 9.56 0.52
C TRP A 140 5.09 8.51 1.27
N PHE A 141 4.46 8.87 2.38
CA PHE A 141 3.73 7.90 3.21
C PHE A 141 2.53 8.53 3.90
N THR A 142 1.57 7.69 4.24
CA THR A 142 0.38 8.08 4.99
C THR A 142 0.57 7.82 6.48
N ASP A 143 0.11 8.72 7.34
CA ASP A 143 0.27 8.63 8.80
C ASP A 143 -1.08 8.68 9.56
N PRO A 144 -2.01 7.74 9.30
CA PRO A 144 -3.23 7.58 10.07
C PRO A 144 -2.92 6.96 11.45
N PRO A 145 -3.87 6.97 12.41
CA PRO A 145 -3.63 6.46 13.76
C PRO A 145 -3.90 4.96 13.96
N PHE A 146 -4.19 4.18 12.91
CA PHE A 146 -4.68 2.79 13.03
C PHE A 146 -3.84 1.92 13.98
N GLY A 147 -2.51 1.94 13.83
CA GLY A 147 -1.58 1.14 14.65
C GLY A 147 -1.48 1.54 16.11
N ILE A 148 -2.05 2.70 16.51
CA ILE A 148 -2.06 3.20 17.88
C ILE A 148 -3.45 3.27 18.51
N LEU A 149 -4.52 2.85 17.81
CA LEU A 149 -5.88 2.82 18.36
C LEU A 149 -6.09 1.67 19.36
N SER A 150 -5.32 0.58 19.23
CA SER A 150 -5.41 -0.62 20.06
C SER A 150 -4.06 -1.34 20.14
N ASN A 151 -4.00 -2.45 20.89
CA ASN A 151 -2.81 -3.31 20.95
C ASN A 151 -2.82 -4.45 19.90
N TYR A 152 -3.74 -4.41 18.93
CA TYR A 152 -3.86 -5.49 17.93
C TYR A 152 -2.83 -5.34 16.81
N GLU A 153 -2.57 -4.11 16.36
CA GLU A 153 -1.69 -3.78 15.23
C GLU A 153 -0.46 -2.95 15.64
N GLY A 154 -0.18 -2.87 16.94
CA GLY A 154 0.87 -2.02 17.52
C GLY A 154 0.63 -1.84 19.02
N HIS A 155 0.94 -0.67 19.56
CA HIS A 155 0.66 -0.30 20.95
C HIS A 155 -0.26 0.90 21.02
N LYS A 156 -1.29 0.81 21.86
CA LYS A 156 -2.21 1.92 22.07
C LYS A 156 -1.45 3.16 22.53
N ALA A 157 -1.62 4.26 21.82
CA ALA A 157 -1.02 5.55 22.16
C ALA A 157 -1.91 6.71 21.74
N THR A 158 -1.69 7.88 22.34
CA THR A 158 -2.37 9.11 21.94
C THR A 158 -1.64 9.73 20.73
N PRO A 159 -2.35 10.04 19.62
CA PRO A 159 -1.79 10.79 18.50
C PRO A 159 -1.17 12.13 18.95
N GLU A 160 0.02 12.46 18.43
CA GLU A 160 0.67 13.77 18.67
C GLU A 160 0.49 14.73 17.48
N LEU A 161 0.15 14.17 16.31
CA LEU A 161 -0.01 14.84 15.03
C LEU A 161 -1.43 14.64 14.50
N PRO A 162 -1.93 15.57 13.66
CA PRO A 162 -3.02 15.26 12.74
C PRO A 162 -2.69 14.06 11.86
N THR A 163 -3.72 13.54 11.21
CA THR A 163 -3.58 12.50 10.20
C THR A 163 -3.13 13.16 8.88
N ASN A 164 -1.95 12.83 8.39
CA ASN A 164 -1.32 13.52 7.27
C ASN A 164 -0.78 12.55 6.19
N VAL A 165 -0.50 13.11 5.02
CA VAL A 165 0.44 12.52 4.04
C VAL A 165 1.75 13.30 4.14
N HIS A 166 2.85 12.58 4.33
CA HIS A 166 4.18 13.14 4.48
C HIS A 166 5.04 12.85 3.25
N ARG A 167 6.06 13.71 3.05
CA ARG A 167 7.16 13.52 2.11
C ARG A 167 8.48 13.67 2.86
N VAL A 168 9.44 12.81 2.57
CA VAL A 168 10.83 12.93 3.03
C VAL A 168 11.73 13.03 1.80
N ASP A 169 12.50 14.12 1.71
CA ASP A 169 13.43 14.31 0.59
C ASP A 169 14.72 13.49 0.74
N ARG A 170 15.57 13.45 -0.31
CA ARG A 170 16.86 12.75 -0.28
C ARG A 170 17.80 13.22 0.83
N ALA A 171 17.63 14.44 1.35
CA ALA A 171 18.42 14.99 2.45
C ALA A 171 17.85 14.60 3.82
N GLY A 172 16.73 13.86 3.88
CA GLY A 172 16.08 13.42 5.10
C GLY A 172 15.13 14.46 5.70
N ARG A 173 14.80 15.53 4.99
CA ARG A 173 13.87 16.55 5.49
C ARG A 173 12.43 16.13 5.23
N ALA A 174 11.65 16.04 6.30
CA ALA A 174 10.23 15.74 6.26
C ALA A 174 9.38 17.00 6.04
N SER A 175 8.28 16.86 5.30
CA SER A 175 7.24 17.88 5.10
C SER A 175 5.85 17.23 5.04
N VAL A 176 4.81 17.93 5.44
CA VAL A 176 3.42 17.55 5.15
C VAL A 176 3.06 18.03 3.76
N VAL A 177 2.58 17.14 2.89
CA VAL A 177 2.16 17.47 1.52
C VAL A 177 0.65 17.65 1.40
N THR A 178 -0.13 17.06 2.30
CA THR A 178 -1.54 17.38 2.53
C THR A 178 -1.98 16.83 3.90
N GLY A 179 -2.85 17.57 4.57
CA GLY A 179 -3.59 17.13 5.76
C GLY A 179 -5.10 16.98 5.50
N ASP A 180 -5.52 17.08 4.24
CA ASP A 180 -6.94 17.19 3.84
C ASP A 180 -7.60 15.82 3.58
N VAL A 181 -6.83 14.73 3.74
CA VAL A 181 -7.31 13.36 3.55
C VAL A 181 -7.58 12.74 4.92
N PRO A 182 -8.85 12.48 5.29
CA PRO A 182 -9.16 11.90 6.58
C PRO A 182 -8.74 10.42 6.62
N ARG A 183 -7.87 10.07 7.59
CA ARG A 183 -7.27 8.74 7.74
C ARG A 183 -6.72 8.22 6.39
N PRO A 184 -5.69 8.87 5.82
CA PRO A 184 -5.11 8.50 4.55
C PRO A 184 -4.52 7.10 4.67
N ASN A 185 -4.68 6.30 3.63
CA ASN A 185 -4.30 4.88 3.67
C ASN A 185 -3.40 4.51 2.48
N GLY A 186 -3.82 3.66 1.56
CA GLY A 186 -3.08 3.40 0.32
C GLY A 186 -2.81 4.68 -0.48
N LEU A 187 -1.67 4.73 -1.15
CA LEU A 187 -1.29 5.82 -2.06
C LEU A 187 -0.45 5.32 -3.23
N ALA A 188 -0.63 5.96 -4.40
CA ALA A 188 0.20 5.69 -5.58
C ALA A 188 0.28 6.93 -6.47
N PHE A 189 1.42 7.11 -7.14
CA PHE A 189 1.54 8.09 -8.21
C PHE A 189 0.97 7.53 -9.52
N SER A 190 0.51 8.42 -10.42
CA SER A 190 0.35 8.09 -11.83
C SER A 190 1.70 7.71 -12.46
N PRO A 191 1.74 7.05 -13.63
CA PRO A 191 2.99 6.59 -14.25
C PRO A 191 3.97 7.73 -14.57
N ASP A 192 3.44 8.90 -14.92
CA ASP A 192 4.19 10.14 -15.18
C ASP A 192 4.45 10.97 -13.90
N GLU A 193 3.97 10.49 -12.74
CA GLU A 193 4.02 11.14 -11.43
C GLU A 193 3.43 12.56 -11.38
N SER A 194 2.57 12.91 -12.34
CA SER A 194 1.85 14.19 -12.37
C SER A 194 0.65 14.22 -11.42
N ARG A 195 0.20 13.05 -10.95
CA ARG A 195 -0.90 12.89 -9.99
C ARG A 195 -0.50 11.99 -8.83
N LEU A 196 -1.00 12.31 -7.64
CA LEU A 196 -0.97 11.41 -6.48
C LEU A 196 -2.40 11.03 -6.11
N TYR A 197 -2.63 9.72 -6.02
CA TYR A 197 -3.88 9.15 -5.54
C TYR A 197 -3.71 8.73 -4.09
N VAL A 198 -4.73 8.94 -3.25
CA VAL A 198 -4.71 8.55 -1.83
C VAL A 198 -6.11 8.07 -1.41
N VAL A 199 -6.19 6.92 -0.73
CA VAL A 199 -7.44 6.46 -0.11
C VAL A 199 -7.76 7.31 1.11
N ALA A 200 -8.98 7.85 1.18
CA ALA A 200 -9.55 8.50 2.36
C ALA A 200 -10.39 7.50 3.15
N SER A 201 -9.76 6.75 4.07
CA SER A 201 -10.47 5.72 4.86
C SER A 201 -11.41 6.30 5.92
N GLY A 202 -11.31 7.60 6.20
CA GLY A 202 -12.18 8.32 7.12
C GLY A 202 -13.45 8.89 6.48
N ASP A 203 -13.57 8.87 5.16
CA ASP A 203 -14.81 9.27 4.47
C ASP A 203 -15.89 8.17 4.60
N SER A 204 -17.16 8.58 4.51
CA SER A 204 -18.31 7.67 4.51
C SER A 204 -19.34 8.16 3.47
N PRO A 205 -19.42 7.55 2.28
CA PRO A 205 -18.63 6.38 1.80
C PRO A 205 -17.14 6.70 1.64
N ARG A 206 -16.27 5.66 1.67
CA ARG A 206 -14.83 5.86 1.43
C ARG A 206 -14.60 6.44 0.02
N THR A 207 -13.57 7.27 -0.13
CA THR A 207 -13.21 7.83 -1.43
C THR A 207 -11.75 7.55 -1.77
N ILE A 208 -11.44 7.53 -3.06
CA ILE A 208 -10.06 7.70 -3.55
C ILE A 208 -9.95 9.16 -3.99
N ARG A 209 -9.02 9.89 -3.38
CA ARG A 209 -8.72 11.29 -3.71
C ARG A 209 -7.60 11.33 -4.73
N VAL A 210 -7.61 12.34 -5.59
CA VAL A 210 -6.51 12.66 -6.52
C VAL A 210 -6.08 14.10 -6.33
N PHE A 211 -4.77 14.30 -6.42
CA PHE A 211 -4.12 15.60 -6.35
C PHE A 211 -3.20 15.77 -7.54
N ASP A 212 -3.08 17.00 -8.03
CA ASP A 212 -2.07 17.35 -9.01
C ASP A 212 -0.74 17.55 -8.27
N VAL A 213 0.33 16.94 -8.78
CA VAL A 213 1.68 17.05 -8.22
C VAL A 213 2.34 18.31 -8.80
N VAL A 214 2.62 19.28 -7.95
CA VAL A 214 3.10 20.62 -8.33
C VAL A 214 4.42 20.97 -7.64
N GLY A 215 4.93 22.18 -7.86
CA GLY A 215 6.16 22.66 -7.23
C GLY A 215 7.38 21.82 -7.61
N ASN A 216 7.48 21.42 -8.89
CA ASN A 216 8.52 20.53 -9.39
C ASN A 216 8.56 19.16 -8.67
N GLY A 217 7.40 18.63 -8.31
CA GLY A 217 7.30 17.28 -7.74
C GLY A 217 7.29 17.21 -6.22
N THR A 218 7.18 18.34 -5.51
CA THR A 218 7.34 18.38 -4.05
C THR A 218 6.09 18.79 -3.27
N ALA A 219 5.03 19.21 -3.96
CA ALA A 219 3.80 19.68 -3.33
C ALA A 219 2.57 19.14 -4.07
N LEU A 220 1.39 19.26 -3.43
CA LEU A 220 0.11 18.85 -3.98
C LEU A 220 -0.83 20.04 -4.12
N ALA A 221 -1.67 20.03 -5.15
CA ALA A 221 -2.73 21.01 -5.36
C ALA A 221 -3.99 20.35 -5.95
N ASN A 222 -5.08 21.12 -6.04
CA ASN A 222 -6.32 20.74 -6.74
C ASN A 222 -6.90 19.38 -6.29
N GLY A 223 -6.85 19.12 -4.98
CA GLY A 223 -7.38 17.90 -4.38
C GLY A 223 -8.87 17.73 -4.66
N ARG A 224 -9.25 16.58 -5.19
CA ARG A 224 -10.63 16.25 -5.57
C ARG A 224 -10.91 14.76 -5.37
N VAL A 225 -12.19 14.40 -5.32
CA VAL A 225 -12.60 12.99 -5.36
C VAL A 225 -12.33 12.47 -6.77
N PHE A 226 -11.62 11.35 -6.87
CA PHE A 226 -11.43 10.61 -8.11
C PHE A 226 -12.48 9.52 -8.25
N VAL A 227 -12.69 8.75 -7.18
CA VAL A 227 -13.70 7.69 -7.10
C VAL A 227 -14.47 7.82 -5.78
N ASP A 228 -15.80 7.88 -5.87
CA ASP A 228 -16.70 7.56 -4.77
C ASP A 228 -16.89 6.04 -4.75
N CYS A 229 -16.49 5.39 -3.65
CA CYS A 229 -16.45 3.94 -3.60
C CYS A 229 -17.79 3.33 -3.19
N GLY A 230 -18.80 4.13 -2.83
CA GLY A 230 -20.09 3.63 -2.37
C GLY A 230 -19.94 2.64 -1.20
N GLN A 231 -20.31 1.38 -1.42
CA GLN A 231 -20.19 0.32 -0.41
C GLN A 231 -18.77 -0.28 -0.32
N GLY A 232 -17.89 0.11 -1.23
CA GLY A 232 -16.51 -0.33 -1.27
C GLY A 232 -15.67 0.20 -0.12
N VAL A 233 -14.75 -0.66 0.31
CA VAL A 233 -13.81 -0.40 1.40
C VAL A 233 -12.39 -0.53 0.84
N PRO A 234 -11.92 0.42 0.00
CA PRO A 234 -10.56 0.39 -0.51
C PRO A 234 -9.55 0.57 0.62
N ASP A 235 -8.38 -0.06 0.45
CA ASP A 235 -7.24 0.05 1.37
C ASP A 235 -5.94 0.37 0.61
N GLY A 236 -5.00 -0.56 0.49
CA GLY A 236 -3.83 -0.46 -0.37
C GLY A 236 -4.16 -0.60 -1.87
N PHE A 237 -3.43 0.11 -2.73
CA PHE A 237 -3.56 -0.02 -4.19
C PHE A 237 -2.25 0.31 -4.92
N ARG A 238 -2.16 -0.05 -6.20
CA ARG A 238 -1.04 0.32 -7.09
C ARG A 238 -1.57 0.84 -8.43
N CYS A 239 -0.77 1.66 -9.10
CA CYS A 239 -1.05 2.13 -10.45
C CYS A 239 -0.21 1.34 -11.46
N ASP A 240 -0.84 0.83 -12.52
CA ASP A 240 -0.13 0.15 -13.61
C ASP A 240 0.46 1.15 -14.62
N THR A 241 1.20 0.64 -15.60
CA THR A 241 1.88 1.47 -16.61
C THR A 241 0.93 2.20 -17.56
N ASP A 242 -0.31 1.76 -17.66
CA ASP A 242 -1.36 2.38 -18.49
C ASP A 242 -2.18 3.42 -17.70
N GLY A 243 -1.89 3.59 -16.42
CA GLY A 243 -2.56 4.54 -15.53
C GLY A 243 -3.81 4.01 -14.84
N ASN A 244 -4.09 2.71 -14.90
CA ASN A 244 -5.21 2.13 -14.16
C ASN A 244 -4.82 1.90 -12.70
N LEU A 245 -5.76 2.10 -11.78
CA LEU A 245 -5.59 1.81 -10.35
C LEU A 245 -6.11 0.41 -10.03
N TRP A 246 -5.26 -0.43 -9.46
CA TRP A 246 -5.57 -1.77 -8.97
C TRP A 246 -5.73 -1.71 -7.46
N CYS A 247 -6.97 -1.66 -7.00
CA CYS A 247 -7.33 -1.35 -5.62
C CYS A 247 -7.67 -2.62 -4.84
N GLY A 248 -6.93 -2.89 -3.76
CA GLY A 248 -7.39 -3.82 -2.75
C GLY A 248 -8.72 -3.34 -2.20
N TRP A 249 -9.73 -4.21 -2.25
CA TRP A 249 -11.11 -3.82 -2.09
C TRP A 249 -11.81 -4.75 -1.10
N GLY A 250 -12.32 -4.18 -0.03
CA GLY A 250 -13.32 -4.82 0.80
C GLY A 250 -14.73 -4.41 0.37
N GLY A 251 -15.72 -5.23 0.73
CA GLY A 251 -17.13 -4.93 0.50
C GLY A 251 -18.06 -5.98 1.10
N GLY A 252 -17.50 -7.03 1.71
CA GLY A 252 -18.22 -8.20 2.18
C GLY A 252 -18.24 -9.31 1.14
N GLU A 253 -18.93 -10.39 1.48
CA GLU A 253 -18.98 -11.60 0.66
C GLU A 253 -19.40 -11.30 -0.78
N GLY A 254 -18.60 -11.77 -1.74
CA GLY A 254 -18.82 -11.55 -3.19
C GLY A 254 -18.34 -10.18 -3.71
N HIS A 255 -17.91 -9.28 -2.84
CA HIS A 255 -17.42 -7.95 -3.18
C HIS A 255 -15.96 -7.71 -2.74
N ASP A 256 -15.34 -8.64 -2.02
CA ASP A 256 -13.93 -8.56 -1.64
C ASP A 256 -13.00 -8.99 -2.78
N GLY A 257 -11.86 -8.31 -2.94
CA GLY A 257 -10.84 -8.68 -3.93
C GLY A 257 -10.01 -7.50 -4.40
N VAL A 258 -9.84 -7.40 -5.72
CA VAL A 258 -9.19 -6.26 -6.38
C VAL A 258 -10.17 -5.67 -7.38
N VAL A 259 -10.41 -4.37 -7.28
CA VAL A 259 -11.18 -3.60 -8.24
C VAL A 259 -10.25 -2.73 -9.07
N VAL A 260 -10.49 -2.64 -10.37
CA VAL A 260 -9.68 -1.84 -11.28
C VAL A 260 -10.44 -0.61 -11.73
N PHE A 261 -9.79 0.55 -11.64
CA PHE A 261 -10.30 1.81 -12.17
C PHE A 261 -9.40 2.33 -13.29
N THR A 262 -9.97 2.71 -14.42
CA THR A 262 -9.26 3.33 -15.54
C THR A 262 -8.79 4.75 -15.21
N PRO A 263 -7.91 5.38 -16.03
CA PRO A 263 -7.39 6.72 -15.75
C PRO A 263 -8.45 7.83 -15.63
N ASP A 264 -9.64 7.61 -16.18
CA ASP A 264 -10.82 8.50 -16.08
C ASP A 264 -11.75 8.16 -14.90
N GLY A 265 -11.45 7.10 -14.13
CA GLY A 265 -12.18 6.72 -12.92
C GLY A 265 -13.30 5.70 -13.14
N THR A 266 -13.44 5.14 -14.35
CA THR A 266 -14.42 4.09 -14.63
C THR A 266 -13.97 2.75 -14.01
N MET A 267 -14.87 2.09 -13.29
CA MET A 267 -14.65 0.73 -12.75
C MET A 267 -14.78 -0.30 -13.88
N VAL A 268 -13.79 -1.19 -14.02
CA VAL A 268 -13.72 -2.17 -15.13
C VAL A 268 -13.52 -3.61 -14.67
#